data_AF-A0A942YP78-F1
#
_entry.id   AF-A0A942YP78-F1
#
_cell.length_a   1.000
_cell.length_b   1.000
_cell.length_c   1.000
_cell.angle_alpha   90.00
_cell.angle_beta   90.00
_cell.angle_gamma   90.00
#
_symmetry.space_group_name_H-M   'P 1'
#
loop_
_entity.id
_entity.type
_entity.pdbx_description
1 polymer ?
#
loop_
_entity_poly.entity_id
_entity_poly.type
_entity_poly.pdbx_seq_one_letter_code
_entity_poly.pdbx_strand_id
1 'polypeptide(L)'
;MIDEILIDKADEYFRSHTEADAWDETLYDERESLLNKAETMINSVFDLRKGTEELEIYQFAIFEQAIFLATFDKERSRLQREGVTSYKVEDLSFSMNQSVISPIAYTFLKKHIYKKVGKIL
;
A
#
# COMPACT_ATOMS: atom_id res chain seq x y z
N MET A 1 0.37 -1.84 17.23
CA MET A 1 -0.89 -1.21 17.67
C MET A 1 -0.92 0.09 16.93
N ILE A 2 -1.83 0.21 15.97
CA ILE A 2 -2.02 1.46 15.26
C ILE A 2 -2.74 2.39 16.23
N ASP A 3 -2.16 3.56 16.48
CA ASP A 3 -2.77 4.57 17.35
C ASP A 3 -3.99 5.16 16.64
N GLU A 4 -5.03 5.53 17.41
CA GLU A 4 -6.22 6.27 16.92
C GLU A 4 -5.82 7.48 16.05
N ILE A 5 -4.67 8.08 16.36
CA ILE A 5 -4.04 9.19 15.61
C ILE A 5 -3.83 8.86 14.12
N LEU A 6 -3.51 7.61 13.78
CA LEU A 6 -3.25 7.23 12.38
C LEU A 6 -4.56 7.08 11.58
N ILE A 7 -5.65 6.65 12.22
CA ILE A 7 -6.97 6.59 11.58
C ILE A 7 -7.49 7.99 11.31
N ASP A 8 -7.39 8.90 12.27
CA ASP A 8 -7.79 10.31 12.08
C ASP A 8 -7.02 10.97 10.92
N LYS A 9 -5.72 10.68 10.80
CA LYS A 9 -4.90 11.15 9.68
C LYS A 9 -5.27 10.52 8.34
N ALA A 10 -5.63 9.23 8.34
CA ALA A 10 -6.13 8.57 7.13
C ALA A 10 -7.46 9.19 6.70
N ASP A 11 -8.37 9.41 7.64
CA ASP A 11 -9.65 10.09 7.39
C ASP A 11 -9.43 11.51 6.84
N GLU A 12 -8.47 12.27 7.38
CA GLU A 12 -8.11 13.58 6.84
C GLU A 12 -7.54 13.48 5.42
N TYR A 13 -6.62 12.53 5.18
CA TYR A 13 -6.00 12.30 3.88
C TYR A 13 -7.04 11.98 2.80
N PHE A 14 -8.03 11.14 3.12
CA PHE A 14 -9.01 10.67 2.15
C PHE A 14 -10.12 11.67 1.85
N ARG A 15 -10.34 12.72 2.65
CA ARG A 15 -11.38 13.76 2.38
C ARG A 15 -11.31 14.41 1.00
N SER A 16 -10.12 14.49 0.42
CA SER A 16 -9.90 15.05 -0.92
C SER A 16 -9.35 14.03 -1.92
N HIS A 17 -9.34 12.75 -1.57
CA HIS A 17 -8.76 11.70 -2.38
C HIS A 17 -9.78 11.12 -3.37
N THR A 18 -9.33 10.63 -4.52
CA THR A 18 -10.23 10.09 -5.56
C THR A 18 -10.93 8.80 -5.14
N GLU A 19 -10.38 8.09 -4.16
CA GLU A 19 -10.90 6.84 -3.61
C GLU A 19 -11.58 7.05 -2.24
N ALA A 20 -12.01 8.29 -1.93
CA ALA A 20 -12.68 8.63 -0.67
C ALA A 20 -13.88 7.71 -0.39
N ASP A 21 -14.70 7.45 -1.42
CA ASP A 21 -15.90 6.61 -1.30
C ASP A 21 -15.56 5.19 -0.80
N ALA A 22 -14.50 4.58 -1.33
CA ALA A 22 -14.09 3.24 -0.92
C ALA A 22 -13.58 3.20 0.53
N TRP A 23 -12.95 4.29 1.01
CA TRP A 23 -12.55 4.42 2.41
C TRP A 23 -13.77 4.64 3.31
N ASP A 24 -14.69 5.51 2.89
CA ASP A 24 -15.91 5.84 3.63
C ASP A 24 -16.85 4.63 3.80
N GLU A 25 -16.91 3.75 2.81
CA GLU A 25 -17.66 2.49 2.86
C GLU A 25 -17.05 1.44 3.82
N THR A 26 -15.80 1.62 4.25
CA THR A 26 -15.09 0.65 5.10
C THR A 26 -15.41 0.90 6.57
N LEU A 27 -15.76 -0.16 7.33
CA LEU A 27 -16.05 -0.05 8.77
C LEU A 27 -14.78 0.31 9.56
N TYR A 28 -14.94 0.96 10.72
CA TYR A 28 -13.81 1.41 11.54
C TYR A 28 -12.81 0.28 11.88
N ASP A 29 -13.30 -0.87 12.35
CA ASP A 29 -12.46 -2.03 12.67
C ASP A 29 -11.73 -2.58 11.43
N GLU A 30 -12.34 -2.46 10.25
CA GLU A 30 -11.74 -2.85 8.98
C GLU A 30 -10.66 -1.86 8.54
N ARG A 31 -10.84 -0.55 8.78
CA ARG A 31 -9.84 0.49 8.51
C ARG A 31 -8.56 0.25 9.31
N GLU A 32 -8.68 -0.03 10.60
CA GLU A 32 -7.52 -0.34 11.45
C GLU A 32 -6.77 -1.57 10.93
N SER A 33 -7.51 -2.64 10.60
CA SER A 33 -6.93 -3.87 10.04
C SER A 33 -6.23 -3.62 8.69
N LEU A 34 -6.83 -2.80 7.81
CA LEU A 34 -6.25 -2.46 6.51
C LEU A 34 -4.95 -1.65 6.65
N LEU A 35 -4.91 -0.67 7.54
CA LEU A 35 -3.71 0.12 7.81
C LEU A 35 -2.59 -0.76 8.40
N ASN A 36 -2.91 -1.65 9.34
CA ASN A 36 -1.94 -2.58 9.92
C ASN A 36 -1.36 -3.53 8.86
N LYS A 37 -2.23 -4.07 8.00
CA LYS A 37 -1.82 -4.95 6.90
C LYS A 37 -0.97 -4.19 5.89
N ALA A 38 -1.34 -2.95 5.56
CA ALA A 38 -0.60 -2.08 4.65
C ALA A 38 0.82 -1.78 5.17
N GLU A 39 0.95 -1.37 6.43
CA GLU A 39 2.24 -1.11 7.08
C GLU A 39 3.12 -2.37 7.06
N THR A 40 2.57 -3.51 7.48
CA THR A 40 3.28 -4.80 7.48
C THR A 40 3.77 -5.15 6.09
N MET A 41 2.94 -4.95 5.05
CA MET A 41 3.30 -5.23 3.67
C MET A 41 4.44 -4.32 3.20
N ILE A 42 4.34 -3.01 3.44
CA ILE A 42 5.39 -2.04 3.10
C ILE A 42 6.73 -2.44 3.74
N ASN A 43 6.73 -2.73 5.04
CA ASN A 43 7.94 -3.10 5.79
C ASN A 43 8.50 -4.46 5.37
N SER A 44 7.66 -5.37 4.84
CA SER A 44 8.12 -6.67 4.33
C SER A 44 8.71 -6.60 2.92
N VAL A 45 8.23 -5.67 2.09
CA VAL A 45 8.62 -5.57 0.67
C VAL A 45 9.79 -4.61 0.48
N PHE A 46 9.83 -3.53 1.25
CA PHE A 46 10.81 -2.46 1.08
C PHE A 46 11.86 -2.43 2.18
N ASP A 47 13.12 -2.35 1.75
CA ASP A 47 14.24 -2.02 2.63
C ASP A 47 14.37 -0.49 2.69
N LEU A 48 13.75 0.12 3.69
CA LEU A 48 13.65 1.57 3.83
C LEU A 48 14.90 2.15 4.51
N ARG A 49 15.31 3.35 4.08
CA ARG A 49 16.36 4.11 4.77
C ARG A 49 15.90 4.45 6.18
N LYS A 50 16.83 4.35 7.14
CA LYS A 50 16.59 4.71 8.54
C LYS A 50 15.92 6.08 8.67
N GLY A 51 14.83 6.14 9.42
CA GLY A 51 14.08 7.38 9.69
C GLY A 51 13.04 7.71 8.62
N THR A 52 12.86 6.85 7.61
CA THR A 52 11.77 7.01 6.63
C THR A 52 10.42 6.83 7.31
N GLU A 53 10.33 5.97 8.31
CA GLU A 53 9.11 5.66 9.07
C GLU A 53 8.57 6.87 9.84
N GLU A 54 9.43 7.85 10.13
CA GLU A 54 9.08 9.11 10.81
C GLU A 54 8.54 10.17 9.84
N LEU A 55 8.61 9.93 8.52
CA LEU A 55 8.23 10.89 7.50
C LEU A 55 6.76 10.77 7.13
N GLU A 56 6.15 11.89 6.78
CA GLU A 56 4.77 11.95 6.28
C GLU A 56 4.57 11.11 5.02
N ILE A 57 5.58 11.03 4.14
CA ILE A 57 5.53 10.19 2.94
C ILE A 57 5.36 8.70 3.25
N TYR A 58 5.79 8.24 4.43
CA TYR A 58 5.59 6.86 4.86
C TYR A 58 4.14 6.63 5.28
N GLN A 59 3.55 7.59 6.00
CA GLN A 59 2.13 7.57 6.36
C GLN A 59 1.26 7.56 5.09
N PHE A 60 1.55 8.43 4.12
CA PHE A 60 0.83 8.45 2.84
C PHE A 60 0.99 7.14 2.07
N ALA A 61 2.17 6.52 2.09
CA ALA A 61 2.35 5.21 1.48
C ALA A 61 1.49 4.11 2.16
N ILE A 62 1.36 4.13 3.48
CA ILE A 62 0.46 3.23 4.21
C ILE A 62 -0.99 3.46 3.78
N PHE A 63 -1.44 4.71 3.69
CA PHE A 63 -2.81 5.04 3.29
C PHE A 63 -3.10 4.55 1.87
N GLU A 64 -2.22 4.85 0.92
CA GLU A 64 -2.32 4.38 -0.46
C GLU A 64 -2.32 2.86 -0.58
N GLN A 65 -1.55 2.18 0.27
CA GLN A 65 -1.55 0.73 0.31
C GLN A 65 -2.84 0.18 0.92
N ALA A 66 -3.38 0.82 1.96
CA ALA A 66 -4.61 0.38 2.63
C ALA A 66 -5.82 0.51 1.71
N ILE A 67 -6.00 1.65 1.05
CA ILE A 67 -7.11 1.84 0.11
C ILE A 67 -6.98 0.94 -1.11
N PHE A 68 -5.75 0.71 -1.57
CA PHE A 68 -5.50 -0.27 -2.62
C PHE A 68 -5.90 -1.67 -2.17
N LEU A 69 -5.62 -2.09 -0.93
CA LEU A 69 -6.07 -3.40 -0.44
C LEU A 69 -7.61 -3.49 -0.38
N ALA A 70 -8.29 -2.41 0.03
CA ALA A 70 -9.75 -2.37 0.09
C ALA A 70 -10.42 -2.50 -1.28
N THR A 71 -9.84 -1.89 -2.32
CA THR A 71 -10.39 -1.89 -3.69
C THR A 71 -9.88 -3.05 -4.53
N PHE A 72 -8.58 -3.36 -4.43
CA PHE A 72 -7.90 -4.31 -5.31
C PHE A 72 -8.20 -5.77 -4.98
N ASP A 73 -8.52 -6.16 -3.74
CA ASP A 73 -8.84 -7.57 -3.46
C ASP A 73 -10.09 -8.05 -4.23
N LYS A 74 -11.06 -7.16 -4.48
CA LYS A 74 -12.24 -7.42 -5.34
C LYS A 74 -11.82 -7.58 -6.81
N GLU A 75 -10.97 -6.67 -7.30
CA GLU A 75 -10.49 -6.67 -8.68
C GLU A 75 -9.55 -7.85 -8.97
N ARG A 76 -8.65 -8.17 -8.05
CA ARG A 76 -7.78 -9.36 -8.08
C ARG A 76 -8.59 -10.63 -8.20
N SER A 77 -9.64 -10.77 -7.39
CA SER A 77 -10.54 -11.94 -7.44
C SER A 77 -11.27 -12.06 -8.78
N ARG A 78 -11.57 -10.93 -9.44
CA ARG A 78 -12.11 -10.91 -10.82
C ARG A 78 -11.04 -11.36 -11.83
N LEU A 79 -9.86 -10.73 -11.80
CA LEU A 79 -8.76 -11.01 -12.73
C LEU A 79 -8.25 -12.47 -12.62
N GLN A 80 -8.18 -13.03 -11.41
CA GLN A 80 -7.84 -14.43 -11.20
C GLN A 80 -8.86 -15.38 -11.83
N ARG A 81 -10.17 -15.07 -11.74
CA ARG A 81 -11.21 -15.86 -12.42
C ARG A 81 -11.12 -15.77 -13.95
N GLU A 82 -10.61 -14.66 -14.47
CA GLU A 82 -10.34 -14.44 -15.90
C GLU A 82 -9.01 -15.07 -16.37
N GLY A 83 -8.28 -15.75 -15.48
CA GLY A 83 -7.04 -16.45 -15.81
C GLY A 83 -5.79 -15.57 -15.83
N VAL A 84 -5.87 -14.32 -15.38
CA VAL A 84 -4.70 -13.44 -15.26
C VAL A 84 -3.79 -13.96 -14.14
N THR A 85 -2.52 -14.23 -14.48
CA THR A 85 -1.53 -14.75 -13.52
C THR A 85 -0.49 -13.70 -13.10
N SER A 86 -0.29 -12.67 -13.92
CA SER A 86 0.57 -11.52 -13.61
C SER A 86 0.25 -10.31 -14.50
N TYR A 87 0.54 -9.11 -14.01
CA TYR A 87 0.50 -7.86 -14.77
C TYR A 87 1.66 -6.93 -14.36
N LYS A 88 1.98 -5.93 -15.18
CA LYS A 88 3.10 -5.01 -14.95
C LYS A 88 2.60 -3.56 -14.88
N VAL A 89 3.03 -2.81 -13.87
CA VAL A 89 2.81 -1.35 -13.79
C VAL A 89 4.16 -0.69 -13.56
N GLU A 90 4.56 0.19 -14.47
CA GLU A 90 5.90 0.78 -14.52
C GLU A 90 7.02 -0.27 -14.42
N ASP A 91 7.87 -0.20 -13.40
CA ASP A 91 8.98 -1.13 -13.14
C ASP A 91 8.58 -2.31 -12.23
N LEU A 92 7.32 -2.38 -11.80
CA LEU A 92 6.82 -3.40 -10.88
C LEU A 92 6.09 -4.51 -11.64
N SER A 93 6.54 -5.74 -11.44
CA SER A 93 5.83 -6.95 -11.88
C SER A 93 5.00 -7.48 -10.73
N PHE A 94 3.70 -7.59 -10.94
CA PHE A 94 2.74 -8.09 -9.97
C PHE A 94 2.31 -9.49 -10.36
N SER A 95 2.56 -10.46 -9.48
CA SER A 95 1.98 -11.79 -9.61
C SER A 95 0.68 -11.85 -8.81
N MET A 96 -0.35 -12.47 -9.39
CA MET A 96 -1.62 -12.71 -8.68
C MET A 96 -1.46 -13.67 -7.49
N ASN A 97 -0.32 -14.33 -7.34
CA ASN A 97 0.00 -15.20 -6.22
C ASN A 97 0.79 -14.49 -5.10
N GLN A 98 1.12 -13.20 -5.29
CA GLN A 98 1.88 -12.42 -4.33
C GLN A 98 1.06 -11.25 -3.78
N SER A 99 1.47 -10.79 -2.61
CA SER A 99 0.96 -9.56 -2.01
C SER A 99 1.40 -8.37 -2.87
N VAL A 100 0.44 -7.61 -3.37
CA VAL A 100 0.65 -6.53 -4.37
C VAL A 100 0.81 -5.20 -3.65
N ILE A 101 1.89 -4.47 -3.94
CA ILE A 101 2.09 -3.10 -3.46
C ILE A 101 1.42 -2.11 -4.40
N SER A 102 0.70 -1.13 -3.84
CA SER A 102 0.14 0.01 -4.56
C SER A 102 1.23 0.75 -5.34
N PRO A 103 1.06 0.98 -6.65
CA PRO A 103 1.98 1.80 -7.44
C PRO A 103 2.16 3.22 -6.87
N ILE A 104 1.12 3.78 -6.25
CA ILE A 104 1.16 5.11 -5.63
C ILE A 104 1.98 5.06 -4.34
N ALA A 105 1.76 4.04 -3.49
CA ALA A 105 2.59 3.81 -2.29
C ALA A 105 4.08 3.66 -2.65
N TYR A 106 4.39 2.91 -3.71
CA TYR A 106 5.75 2.81 -4.23
C TYR A 106 6.31 4.17 -4.67
N THR A 107 5.49 5.00 -5.32
CA THR A 107 5.91 6.33 -5.79
C THR A 107 6.33 7.26 -4.64
N PHE A 108 5.65 7.19 -3.50
CA PHE A 108 6.06 7.90 -2.29
C PHE A 108 7.41 7.42 -1.75
N LEU A 109 7.62 6.09 -1.74
CA LEU A 109 8.78 5.48 -1.10
C LEU A 109 10.01 5.31 -2.00
N LYS A 110 9.88 5.40 -3.34
CA LYS A 110 10.95 5.03 -4.29
C LYS A 110 12.30 5.73 -4.08
N LYS A 111 12.31 6.96 -3.55
CA LYS A 111 13.54 7.70 -3.24
C LYS A 111 14.18 7.29 -1.90
N HIS A 112 13.40 6.65 -1.05
CA HIS A 112 13.73 6.25 0.33
C HIS A 112 14.02 4.76 0.46
N ILE A 113 13.72 3.96 -0.56
CA ILE A 113 14.16 2.57 -0.65
C ILE A 113 15.68 2.52 -0.87
N TYR A 114 16.38 1.66 -0.14
CA TYR A 114 17.76 1.31 -0.48
C TYR A 114 17.76 0.71 -1.88
N LYS A 115 18.44 1.38 -2.84
CA LYS A 115 18.79 0.69 -4.08
C LYS A 115 19.59 -0.53 -3.66
N LYS A 116 19.07 -1.74 -3.93
CA LYS A 116 19.92 -2.93 -3.97
C LYS A 116 21.01 -2.62 -5.00
N VAL A 117 22.16 -2.14 -4.51
CA VAL A 117 23.38 -2.11 -5.31
C VAL A 117 23.60 -3.56 -5.66
N GLY A 118 23.34 -3.92 -6.91
CA GLY A 118 23.49 -5.28 -7.36
C GLY A 118 24.87 -5.77 -6.95
N LYS A 119 24.92 -6.82 -6.12
CA LYS A 119 26.03 -7.74 -6.21
C LYS A 119 25.93 -8.29 -7.63
N ILE A 120 26.74 -7.74 -8.52
CA ILE A 120 27.16 -8.44 -9.72
C ILE A 120 27.89 -9.66 -9.16
N LEU A 121 27.22 -10.82 -9.23
CA LEU A 121 27.89 -12.12 -9.13
C LEU A 121 28.63 -12.36 -10.45
#